data_AF-A0A0J0Y0V1-F1
#
_entry.id   AF-A0A0J0Y0V1-F1
#
_cell.length_a   1.000
_cell.length_b   1.000
_cell.length_c   1.000
_cell.angle_alpha   90.00
_cell.angle_beta   90.00
_cell.angle_gamma   90.00
#
_symmetry.space_group_name_H-M   'P 1'
#
loop_
_entity.id
_entity.type
_entity.pdbx_description
1 polymer ?
#
loop_
_entity_poly.entity_id
_entity_poly.type
_entity_poly.pdbx_seq_one_letter_code
_entity_poly.pdbx_strand_id
1 'polypeptide(L)'
;MKTLLITSLSILIFGSALVLNVQNDPSKNKKEKQSLASIASKHKQLYGMSCIPMSVEMVLKYNNRVAANYYKLQNDWKNKADGTFGNFDGKTLSCLKFKHQFNLTRGDGFPFDRLFSRIDAELAAGRKVIVSLPSGNNFWHMYVIDKKTVSGEYIAYSRYYNSKDVIIKNDVKNSIYGCRGTDILTYTIVD
;
A
#
# COMPACT_ATOMS: atom_id res chain seq x y z
N MET A 1 -11.35 87.83 -35.30
CA MET A 1 -12.12 86.60 -35.01
C MET A 1 -11.18 85.42 -34.87
N LYS A 2 -11.06 84.88 -33.66
CA LYS A 2 -10.99 83.44 -33.35
C LYS A 2 -10.66 83.31 -31.86
N THR A 3 -11.70 83.04 -31.10
CA THR A 3 -11.73 82.66 -29.70
C THR A 3 -11.00 81.34 -29.50
N LEU A 4 -10.18 81.20 -28.45
CA LEU A 4 -9.80 79.89 -27.91
C LEU A 4 -9.92 79.96 -26.39
N LEU A 5 -11.03 79.43 -25.87
CA LEU A 5 -11.25 79.16 -24.45
C LEU A 5 -10.59 77.82 -24.12
N ILE A 6 -9.70 77.83 -23.12
CA ILE A 6 -9.09 76.63 -22.55
C ILE A 6 -10.05 76.11 -21.48
N THR A 7 -10.75 75.03 -21.77
CA THR A 7 -11.52 74.27 -20.76
C THR A 7 -10.67 73.13 -20.24
N SER A 8 -10.38 73.15 -18.93
CA SER A 8 -9.85 72.01 -18.19
C SER A 8 -10.82 70.83 -18.27
N LEU A 9 -10.33 69.66 -18.67
CA LEU A 9 -11.06 68.40 -18.53
C LEU A 9 -10.19 67.40 -17.77
N SER A 10 -10.49 67.25 -16.49
CA SER A 10 -9.97 66.20 -15.63
C SER A 10 -10.65 64.88 -16.00
N ILE A 11 -9.93 63.96 -16.63
CA ILE A 11 -10.42 62.59 -16.87
C ILE A 11 -9.93 61.72 -15.72
N LEU A 12 -10.85 61.33 -14.83
CA LEU A 12 -10.64 60.30 -13.83
C LEU A 12 -10.35 58.96 -14.52
N ILE A 13 -9.17 58.40 -14.26
CA ILE A 13 -8.84 57.03 -14.60
C ILE A 13 -9.50 56.12 -13.55
N PHE A 14 -10.64 55.51 -13.89
CA PHE A 14 -11.18 54.40 -13.10
C PHE A 14 -10.34 53.16 -13.35
N GLY A 15 -9.31 52.97 -12.53
CA GLY A 15 -8.58 51.71 -12.43
C GLY A 15 -9.49 50.64 -11.83
N SER A 16 -10.12 49.83 -12.68
CA SER A 16 -10.76 48.60 -12.22
C SER A 16 -9.67 47.57 -11.93
N ALA A 17 -9.24 47.49 -10.67
CA ALA A 17 -8.43 46.38 -10.20
C ALA A 17 -9.26 45.10 -10.34
N LEU A 18 -8.93 44.27 -11.32
CA LEU A 18 -9.44 42.92 -11.43
C LEU A 18 -8.89 42.12 -10.24
N VAL A 19 -9.63 42.08 -9.14
CA VAL A 19 -9.31 41.22 -8.00
C VAL A 19 -9.62 39.80 -8.43
N LEU A 20 -8.60 39.06 -8.89
CA LEU A 20 -8.66 37.62 -9.02
C LEU A 20 -8.77 37.03 -7.62
N ASN A 21 -10.00 36.79 -7.16
CA ASN A 21 -10.25 35.91 -6.03
C ASN A 21 -9.86 34.49 -6.45
N VAL A 22 -8.59 34.14 -6.23
CA VAL A 22 -8.17 32.74 -6.16
C VAL A 22 -8.85 32.16 -4.94
N GLN A 23 -10.03 31.59 -5.13
CA GLN A 23 -10.61 30.68 -4.16
C GLN A 23 -9.65 29.49 -4.07
N ASN A 24 -8.88 29.44 -2.98
CA ASN A 24 -8.16 28.25 -2.59
C ASN A 24 -9.21 27.18 -2.29
N ASP A 25 -9.49 26.34 -3.29
CA ASP A 25 -10.32 25.16 -3.13
C ASP A 25 -9.67 24.25 -2.06
N PRO A 26 -10.31 24.05 -0.90
CA PRO A 26 -9.78 23.20 0.16
C PRO A 26 -9.66 21.72 -0.26
N SER A 27 -10.13 21.35 -1.46
CA SER A 27 -9.95 20.03 -2.05
C SER A 27 -8.51 19.74 -2.54
N LYS A 28 -7.68 20.77 -2.79
CA LYS A 28 -6.33 20.59 -3.40
C LYS A 28 -5.25 20.04 -2.45
N ASN A 29 -5.53 19.92 -1.15
CA ASN A 29 -4.56 19.43 -0.15
C ASN A 29 -4.93 18.08 0.50
N LYS A 30 -5.92 17.36 -0.02
CA LYS A 30 -6.02 15.92 0.30
C LYS A 30 -5.07 15.17 -0.63
N LYS A 31 -3.87 14.82 -0.14
CA LYS A 31 -3.09 13.74 -0.75
C LYS A 31 -4.02 12.56 -0.91
N GLU A 32 -4.37 12.24 -2.16
CA GLU A 32 -5.23 11.12 -2.49
C GLU A 32 -4.64 9.86 -1.82
N LYS A 33 -5.44 9.17 -1.00
CA LYS A 33 -4.96 8.01 -0.25
C LYS A 33 -4.53 6.96 -1.26
N GLN A 34 -3.21 6.74 -1.36
CA GLN A 34 -2.65 5.85 -2.37
C GLN A 34 -3.24 4.45 -2.22
N SER A 35 -3.77 3.89 -3.32
CA SER A 35 -4.28 2.52 -3.32
C SER A 35 -3.13 1.51 -3.36
N LEU A 36 -3.33 0.34 -2.74
CA LEU A 36 -2.33 -0.73 -2.81
C LEU A 36 -2.14 -1.25 -4.24
N ALA A 37 -3.20 -1.24 -5.06
CA ALA A 37 -3.11 -1.55 -6.49
C ALA A 37 -2.13 -0.63 -7.22
N SER A 38 -2.15 0.68 -6.94
CA SER A 38 -1.23 1.67 -7.51
C SER A 38 0.21 1.51 -7.00
N ILE A 39 0.37 1.08 -5.74
CA ILE A 39 1.69 0.69 -5.21
C ILE A 39 2.22 -0.53 -5.99
N ALA A 40 1.40 -1.58 -6.09
CA ALA A 40 1.78 -2.84 -6.72
C ALA A 40 2.17 -2.64 -8.19
N SER A 41 1.43 -1.82 -8.95
CA SER A 41 1.72 -1.55 -10.37
C SER A 41 3.08 -0.89 -10.60
N LYS A 42 3.53 -0.06 -9.66
CA LYS A 42 4.83 0.64 -9.71
C LYS A 42 5.95 -0.10 -8.99
N HIS A 43 5.64 -1.17 -8.26
CA HIS A 43 6.62 -1.95 -7.50
C HIS A 43 7.16 -3.15 -8.27
N LYS A 44 8.22 -3.78 -7.76
CA LYS A 44 8.88 -4.94 -8.37
C LYS A 44 9.41 -5.87 -7.27
N GLN A 45 9.47 -7.16 -7.58
CA GLN A 45 10.36 -8.07 -6.86
C GLN A 45 11.72 -8.08 -7.58
N LEU A 46 12.79 -7.68 -6.89
CA LEU A 46 14.12 -7.50 -7.49
C LEU A 46 14.93 -8.79 -7.54
N TYR A 47 14.66 -9.74 -6.66
CA TYR A 47 15.40 -11.00 -6.56
C TYR A 47 14.43 -12.18 -6.42
N GLY A 48 14.82 -13.37 -6.90
CA GLY A 48 13.97 -14.57 -6.87
C GLY A 48 13.44 -14.93 -5.48
N MET A 49 14.28 -14.77 -4.44
CA MET A 49 13.91 -15.10 -3.05
C MET A 49 13.53 -13.89 -2.19
N SER A 50 13.19 -12.76 -2.80
CA SER A 50 12.87 -11.50 -2.09
C SER A 50 11.37 -11.22 -1.93
N CYS A 51 10.50 -12.22 -2.08
CA CYS A 51 9.04 -12.03 -1.97
C CYS A 51 8.60 -11.50 -0.59
N ILE A 52 9.27 -11.91 0.50
CA ILE A 52 9.00 -11.39 1.85
C ILE A 52 9.36 -9.90 1.95
N PRO A 53 10.62 -9.46 1.77
CA PRO A 53 10.95 -8.04 1.85
C PRO A 53 10.20 -7.19 0.82
N MET A 54 9.89 -7.71 -0.37
CA MET A 54 9.05 -7.03 -1.37
C MET A 54 7.67 -6.69 -0.80
N SER A 55 7.00 -7.66 -0.17
CA SER A 55 5.68 -7.43 0.44
C SER A 55 5.73 -6.43 1.61
N VAL A 56 6.81 -6.43 2.40
CA VAL A 56 7.04 -5.44 3.46
C VAL A 56 7.25 -4.05 2.88
N GLU A 57 8.04 -3.91 1.80
CA GLU A 57 8.25 -2.64 1.11
C GLU A 57 6.95 -2.09 0.49
N MET A 58 6.08 -2.95 -0.06
CA MET A 58 4.75 -2.52 -0.51
C MET A 58 3.94 -1.90 0.63
N VAL A 59 3.94 -2.52 1.82
CA VAL A 59 3.26 -2.00 3.01
C VAL A 59 3.88 -0.67 3.47
N LEU A 60 5.21 -0.55 3.49
CA LEU A 60 5.89 0.70 3.86
C LEU A 60 5.53 1.84 2.90
N LYS A 61 5.50 1.56 1.59
CA LYS A 61 5.13 2.54 0.57
C LYS A 61 3.66 2.91 0.64
N TYR A 62 2.75 1.94 0.86
CA TYR A 62 1.33 2.20 1.05
C TYR A 62 1.07 3.19 2.19
N ASN A 63 1.84 3.09 3.27
CA ASN A 63 1.76 3.99 4.42
C ASN A 63 2.57 5.30 4.24
N ASN A 64 3.11 5.57 3.05
CA ASN A 64 4.01 6.71 2.77
C ASN A 64 5.19 6.82 3.76
N ARG A 65 5.69 5.68 4.26
CA ARG A 65 6.81 5.64 5.23
C ARG A 65 8.18 5.58 4.57
N VAL A 66 8.23 5.32 3.27
CA VAL A 66 9.44 5.29 2.45
C VAL A 66 9.14 5.81 1.03
N ALA A 67 10.19 6.21 0.30
CA ALA A 67 10.07 6.69 -1.07
C ALA A 67 9.63 5.58 -2.06
N ALA A 68 9.07 5.98 -3.21
CA ALA A 68 8.60 5.04 -4.24
C ALA A 68 9.71 4.12 -4.78
N ASN A 69 10.95 4.63 -4.87
CA ASN A 69 12.15 3.89 -5.29
C ASN A 69 12.85 3.16 -4.14
N TYR A 70 12.24 3.06 -2.95
CA TYR A 70 12.81 2.31 -1.84
C TYR A 70 12.81 0.81 -2.14
N TYR A 71 13.99 0.21 -2.20
CA TYR A 71 14.21 -1.22 -2.42
C TYR A 71 15.29 -1.79 -1.48
N LYS A 72 15.55 -1.08 -0.37
CA LYS A 72 16.67 -1.40 0.54
C LYS A 72 16.50 -2.79 1.16
N LEU A 73 15.29 -3.18 1.57
CA LEU A 73 15.06 -4.49 2.20
C LEU A 73 15.32 -5.61 1.20
N GLN A 74 14.88 -5.45 -0.05
CA GLN A 74 15.16 -6.42 -1.09
C GLN A 74 16.66 -6.47 -1.43
N ASN A 75 17.34 -5.33 -1.51
CA ASN A 75 18.78 -5.24 -1.80
C ASN A 75 19.65 -5.85 -0.69
N ASP A 76 19.26 -5.67 0.57
CA ASP A 76 19.95 -6.28 1.72
C ASP A 76 19.69 -7.79 1.75
N TRP A 77 18.50 -8.24 1.36
CA TRP A 77 18.09 -9.64 1.38
C TRP A 77 18.65 -10.47 0.22
N LYS A 78 18.69 -9.89 -0.98
CA LYS A 78 19.07 -10.55 -2.24
C LYS A 78 18.31 -11.87 -2.45
N ASN A 79 19.02 -12.97 -2.65
CA ASN A 79 18.46 -14.32 -2.86
C ASN A 79 18.54 -15.21 -1.61
N LYS A 80 18.46 -14.63 -0.40
CA LYS A 80 18.39 -15.44 0.83
C LYS A 80 17.17 -16.37 0.82
N ALA A 81 17.41 -17.68 0.90
CA ALA A 81 16.40 -18.73 0.68
C ALA A 81 15.73 -19.25 1.97
N ASP A 82 16.39 -19.16 3.12
CA ASP A 82 15.92 -19.55 4.46
C ASP A 82 15.03 -18.46 5.12
N GLY A 83 14.35 -17.68 4.30
CA GLY A 83 13.52 -16.55 4.70
C GLY A 83 12.20 -16.95 5.35
N THR A 84 11.84 -16.29 6.46
CA THR A 84 10.51 -16.44 7.08
C THR A 84 9.97 -15.09 7.56
N PHE A 85 8.69 -15.04 7.93
CA PHE A 85 8.13 -13.85 8.61
C PHE A 85 8.79 -13.57 9.96
N GLY A 86 9.44 -14.56 10.59
CA GLY A 86 10.26 -14.36 11.78
C GLY A 86 11.41 -13.37 11.56
N ASN A 87 11.89 -13.17 10.33
CA ASN A 87 12.90 -12.15 10.04
C ASN A 87 12.39 -10.71 10.19
N PHE A 88 11.06 -10.51 10.26
CA PHE A 88 10.41 -9.22 10.44
C PHE A 88 9.61 -9.12 11.75
N ASP A 89 9.42 -10.22 12.47
CA ASP A 89 8.66 -10.23 13.71
C ASP A 89 9.30 -9.31 14.78
N GLY A 90 8.47 -8.49 15.41
CA GLY A 90 8.88 -7.52 16.43
C GLY A 90 9.66 -6.31 15.90
N LYS A 91 10.07 -6.28 14.63
CA LYS A 91 10.86 -5.18 14.07
C LYS A 91 10.01 -3.95 13.81
N THR A 92 10.57 -2.78 14.13
CA THR A 92 10.03 -1.48 13.72
C THR A 92 10.80 -0.98 12.51
N LEU A 93 10.11 -0.75 11.40
CA LEU A 93 10.67 -0.20 10.16
C LEU A 93 9.86 1.03 9.77
N SER A 94 10.51 2.19 9.74
CA SER A 94 9.87 3.48 9.40
C SER A 94 8.53 3.69 10.12
N CYS A 95 8.54 3.59 11.45
CA CYS A 95 7.37 3.73 12.33
C CYS A 95 6.27 2.66 12.18
N LEU A 96 6.53 1.55 11.48
CA LEU A 96 5.64 0.39 11.45
C LEU A 96 6.27 -0.76 12.23
N LYS A 97 5.63 -1.19 13.32
CA LYS A 97 6.04 -2.37 14.09
C LYS A 97 5.34 -3.60 13.54
N PHE A 98 6.11 -4.56 13.02
CA PHE A 98 5.59 -5.77 12.43
C PHE A 98 5.43 -6.89 13.47
N LYS A 99 4.44 -7.75 13.23
CA LYS A 99 4.15 -8.92 14.06
C LYS A 99 3.78 -10.12 13.19
N HIS A 100 4.53 -11.21 13.34
CA HIS A 100 4.23 -12.52 12.77
C HIS A 100 3.11 -13.15 13.60
N GLN A 101 2.04 -13.56 12.90
CA GLN A 101 0.92 -14.24 13.52
C GLN A 101 0.65 -15.56 12.83
N PHE A 102 0.06 -16.48 13.58
CA PHE A 102 -0.32 -17.82 13.11
C PHE A 102 0.87 -18.66 12.63
N ASN A 103 2.04 -18.50 13.26
CA ASN A 103 3.16 -19.45 13.18
C ASN A 103 2.75 -20.76 13.89
N LEU A 104 1.84 -21.50 13.26
CA LEU A 104 1.20 -22.70 13.77
C LEU A 104 1.32 -23.81 12.72
N THR A 105 1.34 -25.06 13.18
CA THR A 105 1.26 -26.21 12.28
C THR A 105 -0.02 -26.16 11.47
N ARG A 106 0.11 -26.31 10.13
CA ARG A 106 -1.02 -26.44 9.21
C ARG A 106 -1.71 -27.80 9.38
N GLY A 107 -3.02 -27.87 9.16
CA GLY A 107 -3.80 -29.10 9.30
C GLY A 107 -5.24 -28.86 9.73
N ASP A 108 -5.94 -29.93 10.10
CA ASP A 108 -7.37 -29.88 10.44
C ASP A 108 -7.67 -29.04 11.70
N GLY A 109 -6.69 -28.91 12.59
CA GLY A 109 -6.82 -28.08 13.80
C GLY A 109 -6.51 -26.59 13.60
N PHE A 110 -6.27 -26.13 12.36
CA PHE A 110 -5.87 -24.75 12.12
C PHE A 110 -7.03 -23.78 12.41
N PRO A 111 -6.81 -22.69 13.20
CA PRO A 111 -7.90 -21.83 13.67
C PRO A 111 -8.33 -20.79 12.63
N PHE A 112 -9.03 -21.23 11.57
CA PHE A 112 -9.44 -20.38 10.45
C PHE A 112 -10.29 -19.18 10.87
N ASP A 113 -11.26 -19.36 11.75
CA ASP A 113 -12.12 -18.25 12.21
C ASP A 113 -11.31 -17.15 12.91
N ARG A 114 -10.31 -17.54 13.72
CA ARG A 114 -9.41 -16.59 14.38
C ARG A 114 -8.53 -15.88 13.35
N LEU A 115 -8.04 -16.60 12.33
CA LEU A 115 -7.24 -16.02 11.25
C LEU A 115 -8.03 -14.97 10.47
N PHE A 116 -9.24 -15.32 10.01
CA PHE A 116 -10.06 -14.41 9.22
C PHE A 116 -10.58 -13.24 10.05
N SER A 117 -10.96 -13.47 11.31
CA SER A 117 -11.34 -12.38 12.23
C SER A 117 -10.18 -11.41 12.45
N ARG A 118 -8.93 -11.92 12.55
CA ARG A 118 -7.75 -11.07 12.64
C ARG A 118 -7.55 -10.25 11.37
N ILE A 119 -7.61 -10.88 10.20
CA ILE A 119 -7.46 -10.17 8.92
C ILE A 119 -8.53 -9.09 8.79
N ASP A 120 -9.79 -9.41 9.08
CA ASP A 120 -10.92 -8.47 9.05
C ASP A 120 -10.69 -7.27 9.97
N ALA A 121 -10.18 -7.50 11.20
CA ALA A 121 -9.87 -6.42 12.14
C ALA A 121 -8.74 -5.49 11.64
N GLU A 122 -7.70 -6.05 11.01
CA GLU A 122 -6.63 -5.22 10.40
C GLU A 122 -7.17 -4.38 9.24
N LEU A 123 -8.00 -4.98 8.37
CA LEU A 123 -8.60 -4.30 7.23
C LEU A 123 -9.59 -3.20 7.68
N ALA A 124 -10.41 -3.48 8.70
CA ALA A 124 -11.35 -2.52 9.27
C ALA A 124 -10.63 -1.30 9.88
N ALA A 125 -9.44 -1.52 10.44
CA ALA A 125 -8.58 -0.45 10.93
C ALA A 125 -7.77 0.27 9.82
N GLY A 126 -8.07 -0.03 8.54
CA GLY A 126 -7.44 0.59 7.38
C GLY A 126 -6.03 0.10 7.09
N ARG A 127 -5.55 -0.95 7.77
CA ARG A 127 -4.25 -1.58 7.57
C ARG A 127 -4.33 -2.67 6.50
N LYS A 128 -3.17 -3.25 6.20
CA LYS A 128 -3.00 -4.29 5.18
C LYS A 128 -2.35 -5.50 5.84
N VAL A 129 -2.56 -6.67 5.27
CA VAL A 129 -2.01 -7.91 5.83
C VAL A 129 -1.16 -8.59 4.77
N ILE A 130 0.07 -8.95 5.13
CA ILE A 130 0.90 -9.78 4.27
C ILE A 130 0.56 -11.24 4.60
N VAL A 131 0.31 -12.05 3.58
CA VAL A 131 -0.06 -13.46 3.72
C VAL A 131 0.85 -14.34 2.86
N SER A 132 1.22 -15.50 3.37
CA SER A 132 1.98 -16.51 2.63
C SER A 132 1.03 -17.50 1.96
N LEU A 133 1.06 -17.66 0.65
CA LEU A 133 0.17 -18.60 -0.05
C LEU A 133 0.96 -19.47 -1.03
N PRO A 134 0.48 -20.70 -1.31
CA PRO A 134 1.02 -21.50 -2.41
C PRO A 134 0.88 -20.76 -3.74
N SER A 135 1.90 -20.87 -4.58
CA SER A 135 1.99 -20.18 -5.87
C SER A 135 2.68 -21.10 -6.90
N GLY A 136 1.98 -22.17 -7.29
CA GLY A 136 2.52 -23.20 -8.18
C GLY A 136 3.20 -24.34 -7.44
N ASN A 137 3.97 -25.16 -8.17
CA ASN A 137 4.53 -26.40 -7.63
C ASN A 137 5.59 -26.14 -6.57
N ASN A 138 5.28 -26.51 -5.31
CA ASN A 138 6.17 -26.42 -4.15
C ASN A 138 6.76 -25.02 -3.89
N PHE A 139 6.07 -23.97 -4.31
CA PHE A 139 6.51 -22.59 -4.12
C PHE A 139 5.51 -21.81 -3.26
N TRP A 140 6.04 -21.08 -2.28
CA TRP A 140 5.27 -20.15 -1.47
C TRP A 140 5.60 -18.72 -1.88
N HIS A 141 4.56 -17.90 -1.99
CA HIS A 141 4.69 -16.51 -2.38
C HIS A 141 3.91 -15.60 -1.43
N MET A 142 4.38 -14.36 -1.27
CA MET A 142 3.77 -13.41 -0.37
C MET A 142 2.85 -12.50 -1.14
N TYR A 143 1.66 -12.25 -0.59
CA TYR A 143 0.67 -11.36 -1.14
C TYR A 143 0.28 -10.34 -0.07
N VAL A 144 -0.09 -9.14 -0.47
CA VAL A 144 -0.58 -8.10 0.44
C VAL A 144 -2.08 -7.95 0.24
N ILE A 145 -2.85 -8.42 1.23
CA ILE A 145 -4.31 -8.31 1.31
C ILE A 145 -4.69 -6.84 1.44
N ASP A 146 -5.50 -6.36 0.49
CA ASP A 146 -5.92 -4.97 0.40
C ASP A 146 -7.28 -4.73 1.05
N LYS A 147 -8.27 -5.56 0.69
CA LYS A 147 -9.66 -5.35 1.08
C LYS A 147 -10.46 -6.66 1.05
N LYS A 148 -11.58 -6.61 1.76
CA LYS A 148 -12.64 -7.62 1.70
C LYS A 148 -13.70 -7.17 0.69
N THR A 149 -14.14 -8.08 -0.17
CA THR A 149 -15.21 -7.85 -1.15
C THR A 149 -16.58 -7.91 -0.47
N VAL A 150 -17.62 -7.49 -1.20
CA VAL A 150 -19.02 -7.65 -0.76
C VAL A 150 -19.42 -9.12 -0.56
N SER A 151 -18.81 -10.05 -1.30
CA SER A 151 -18.99 -11.50 -1.12
C SER A 151 -18.25 -12.04 0.11
N GLY A 152 -17.48 -11.21 0.81
CA GLY A 152 -16.70 -11.59 1.97
C GLY A 152 -15.33 -12.22 1.67
N GLU A 153 -14.91 -12.22 0.41
CA GLU A 153 -13.62 -12.74 -0.04
C GLU A 153 -12.52 -11.67 0.02
N TYR A 154 -11.23 -12.03 -0.03
CA TYR A 154 -10.16 -11.03 -0.03
C TYR A 154 -9.54 -10.82 -1.40
N ILE A 155 -9.19 -9.57 -1.68
CA ILE A 155 -8.36 -9.18 -2.81
C ILE A 155 -6.95 -8.88 -2.28
N ALA A 156 -5.95 -9.53 -2.85
CA ALA A 156 -4.54 -9.33 -2.52
C ALA A 156 -3.69 -9.06 -3.76
N TYR A 157 -2.61 -8.30 -3.57
CA TYR A 157 -1.69 -7.91 -4.65
C TYR A 157 -0.27 -8.44 -4.40
N SER A 158 0.44 -8.76 -5.47
CA SER A 158 1.85 -9.12 -5.41
C SER A 158 2.60 -8.86 -6.72
N ARG A 159 3.90 -9.18 -6.75
CA ARG A 159 4.81 -9.11 -7.90
C ARG A 159 5.72 -10.33 -7.93
N TYR A 160 5.80 -11.02 -9.07
CA TYR A 160 6.82 -12.06 -9.28
C TYR A 160 8.13 -11.44 -9.75
N TYR A 161 9.24 -12.11 -9.43
CA TYR A 161 10.54 -11.80 -10.00
C TYR A 161 10.49 -11.88 -11.53
N ASN A 162 11.17 -10.94 -12.21
CA ASN A 162 11.20 -10.83 -13.67
C ASN A 162 9.84 -10.70 -14.38
N SER A 163 8.77 -10.33 -13.65
CA SER A 163 7.47 -10.05 -14.25
C SER A 163 7.14 -8.55 -14.27
N LYS A 164 6.59 -8.10 -15.40
CA LYS A 164 6.05 -6.75 -15.56
C LYS A 164 4.62 -6.63 -15.00
N ASP A 165 3.95 -7.75 -14.79
CA ASP A 165 2.55 -7.78 -14.42
C ASP A 165 2.35 -7.66 -12.91
N VAL A 166 1.22 -7.06 -12.53
CA VAL A 166 0.70 -7.11 -11.17
C VAL A 166 -0.04 -8.42 -11.01
N ILE A 167 0.24 -9.12 -9.92
CA ILE A 167 -0.54 -10.30 -9.56
C ILE A 167 -1.69 -9.85 -8.70
N ILE A 168 -2.89 -10.24 -9.11
CA ILE A 168 -4.13 -10.01 -8.35
C ILE A 168 -4.66 -11.38 -7.94
N LYS A 169 -4.85 -11.58 -6.64
CA LYS A 169 -5.41 -12.80 -6.08
C LYS A 169 -6.77 -12.50 -5.47
N ASN A 170 -7.81 -13.14 -6.01
CA ASN A 170 -9.21 -12.89 -5.66
C ASN A 170 -9.86 -14.07 -4.90
N ASP A 171 -9.08 -15.11 -4.60
CA ASP A 171 -9.50 -16.39 -4.03
C ASP A 171 -8.64 -16.73 -2.78
N VAL A 172 -8.32 -15.71 -1.98
CA VAL A 172 -7.37 -15.81 -0.87
C VAL A 172 -7.84 -16.80 0.19
N LYS A 173 -9.09 -16.75 0.64
CA LYS A 173 -9.62 -17.69 1.64
C LYS A 173 -9.60 -19.12 1.12
N ASN A 174 -10.02 -19.33 -0.13
CA ASN A 174 -9.96 -20.65 -0.77
C ASN A 174 -8.53 -21.19 -0.80
N SER A 175 -7.56 -20.33 -1.11
CA SER A 175 -6.13 -20.71 -1.08
C SER A 175 -5.66 -21.09 0.33
N ILE A 176 -6.10 -20.35 1.36
CA ILE A 176 -5.76 -20.60 2.77
C ILE A 176 -6.38 -21.92 3.26
N TYR A 177 -7.64 -22.19 2.92
CA TYR A 177 -8.28 -23.46 3.21
C TYR A 177 -7.58 -24.62 2.49
N GLY A 178 -7.27 -24.44 1.20
CA GLY A 178 -6.61 -25.46 0.39
C GLY A 178 -5.23 -25.87 0.91
N CYS A 179 -4.46 -24.94 1.48
CA CYS A 179 -3.18 -25.26 2.13
C CYS A 179 -3.30 -25.59 3.62
N ARG A 180 -4.52 -25.69 4.16
CA ARG A 180 -4.84 -26.08 5.54
C ARG A 180 -4.20 -25.15 6.58
N GLY A 181 -4.06 -23.87 6.26
CA GLY A 181 -3.52 -22.85 7.16
C GLY A 181 -2.38 -22.03 6.55
N THR A 182 -2.13 -20.86 7.14
CA THR A 182 -1.12 -19.93 6.68
C THR A 182 -0.59 -19.05 7.81
N ASP A 183 0.52 -18.41 7.54
CA ASP A 183 1.12 -17.38 8.36
C ASP A 183 0.74 -16.02 7.78
N ILE A 184 0.61 -15.03 8.66
CA ILE A 184 0.46 -13.64 8.25
C ILE A 184 1.47 -12.75 8.96
N LEU A 185 1.83 -11.65 8.30
CA LEU A 185 2.54 -10.54 8.90
C LEU A 185 1.61 -9.33 8.94
N THR A 186 1.42 -8.82 10.14
CA THR A 186 0.62 -7.63 10.46
C THR A 186 1.52 -6.51 10.93
N TYR A 187 0.99 -5.29 11.03
CA TYR A 187 1.74 -4.16 11.56
C TYR A 187 0.86 -3.20 12.34
N THR A 188 1.48 -2.43 13.23
CA THR A 188 0.87 -1.25 13.85
C THR A 188 1.74 -0.02 13.58
N ILE A 189 1.11 1.16 13.56
CA ILE A 189 1.85 2.41 13.59
C ILE A 189 2.34 2.61 15.02
N VAL A 190 3.63 2.89 15.18
CA VAL A 190 4.24 3.30 16.44
C VAL A 190 4.77 4.71 16.25
N ASP A 191 4.28 5.63 17.07
CA ASP A 191 4.70 7.03 17.10
C ASP A 191 5.98 7.20 17.92
#